data_AF-A0A3C0ZS09-F1
#
_entry.id   AF-A0A3C0ZS09-F1
#
_cell.length_a   1.000
_cell.length_b   1.000
_cell.length_c   1.000
_cell.angle_alpha   90.00
_cell.angle_beta   90.00
_cell.angle_gamma   90.00
#
_symmetry.space_group_name_H-M   'P 1'
#
loop_
_entity.id
_entity.type
_entity.pdbx_description
1 polymer ?
#
loop_
_entity_poly.entity_id
_entity_poly.type
_entity_poly.pdbx_seq_one_letter_code
_entity_poly.pdbx_strand_id
1 'polypeptide(L)'
;MKADKYLAMTDTFLRQSSKGEIPDKITRDLRFCMDEQEEKLRKNGISMREEYVFDDEAVTGTVEASPKNNRTPFRGVTAYRETVRIRDFYRGDKRILHRRSPVTFHATIVDREGSRDVTVNCPNCGNVTMASKLEEGCPYCGTHFAMSELYPRISSCYCTNDIIERFGFDERLKRMFTRIAIVLFLVFLALTIWQNRNEDLPLWAAVLAIVFQAGLMTAMTTLVT
;
A
#
# COMPACT_ATOMS: atom_id res chain seq x y z
N MET A 1 -9.31 21.63 2.92
CA MET A 1 -8.28 22.40 3.67
C MET A 1 -7.59 21.62 4.80
N LYS A 2 -8.26 21.11 5.86
CA LYS A 2 -7.55 20.35 6.93
C LYS A 2 -7.16 18.92 6.54
N ALA A 3 -7.90 18.25 5.65
CA ALA A 3 -7.55 16.92 5.13
C ALA A 3 -6.29 16.94 4.26
N ASP A 4 -6.15 18.00 3.45
CA ASP A 4 -5.07 18.17 2.46
C ASP A 4 -3.68 18.18 3.11
N LYS A 5 -3.54 18.75 4.32
CA LYS A 5 -2.23 18.82 5.00
C LYS A 5 -1.71 17.43 5.41
N TYR A 6 -2.60 16.53 5.81
CA TYR A 6 -2.22 15.20 6.29
C TYR A 6 -1.88 14.28 5.12
N LEU A 7 -2.65 14.38 4.04
CA LEU A 7 -2.33 13.70 2.78
C LEU A 7 -0.98 14.16 2.23
N ALA A 8 -0.71 15.47 2.20
CA ALA A 8 0.59 16.00 1.79
C ALA A 8 1.75 15.47 2.66
N MET A 9 1.52 15.30 3.97
CA MET A 9 2.53 14.73 4.86
C MET A 9 2.78 13.25 4.59
N THR A 10 1.72 12.48 4.33
CA THR A 10 1.80 11.08 3.90
C THR A 10 2.53 10.94 2.57
N ASP A 11 2.22 11.80 1.59
CA ASP A 11 2.86 11.78 0.28
C ASP A 11 4.35 12.13 0.39
N THR A 12 4.70 13.10 1.23
CA THR A 12 6.10 13.47 1.50
C THR A 12 6.86 12.29 2.10
N PHE A 13 6.27 11.62 3.10
CA PHE A 13 6.84 10.42 3.72
C PHE A 13 7.11 9.33 2.67
N LEU A 14 6.14 9.03 1.82
CA LEU A 14 6.26 7.99 0.78
C LEU A 14 7.34 8.35 -0.25
N ARG A 15 7.47 9.62 -0.63
CA ARG A 15 8.52 10.10 -1.55
C ARG A 15 9.92 10.00 -0.93
N GLN A 16 10.07 10.39 0.33
CA GLN A 16 11.34 10.26 1.06
C GLN A 16 11.74 8.79 1.21
N SER A 17 10.80 7.95 1.64
CA SER A 17 11.00 6.50 1.76
C SER A 17 11.43 5.87 0.42
N SER A 18 10.82 6.30 -0.70
CA SER A 18 11.15 5.79 -2.04
C SER A 18 12.57 6.13 -2.48
N LYS A 19 13.14 7.22 -1.96
CA LYS A 19 14.53 7.61 -2.22
C LYS A 19 15.54 6.93 -1.29
N GLY A 20 15.06 6.17 -0.30
CA GLY A 20 15.90 5.66 0.80
C GLY A 20 16.31 6.75 1.80
N GLU A 21 15.63 7.89 1.80
CA GLU A 21 15.84 8.96 2.77
C GLU A 21 15.09 8.67 4.07
N ILE A 22 15.61 9.19 5.18
CA ILE A 22 14.94 9.16 6.47
C ILE A 22 13.78 10.16 6.45
N PRO A 23 12.51 9.74 6.68
CA PRO A 23 11.41 10.70 6.65
C PRO A 23 11.47 11.70 7.82
N ASP A 24 11.27 12.99 7.55
CA ASP A 24 11.55 14.05 8.54
C ASP A 24 10.51 14.15 9.66
N LYS A 25 9.23 13.89 9.33
CA LYS A 25 8.06 14.12 10.19
C LYS A 25 7.55 12.84 10.85
N ILE A 26 8.45 11.99 11.33
CA ILE A 26 8.11 10.73 12.03
C ILE A 26 8.41 10.82 13.53
N THR A 27 7.69 10.08 14.37
CA THR A 27 8.06 9.97 15.78
C THR A 27 9.36 9.20 15.93
N ARG A 28 10.03 9.40 17.07
CA ARG A 28 11.24 8.65 17.43
C ARG A 28 10.99 7.14 17.48
N ASP A 29 9.81 6.73 17.95
CA ASP A 29 9.42 5.33 18.01
C ASP A 29 9.31 4.71 16.61
N LEU A 30 8.70 5.43 15.66
CA LEU A 30 8.61 4.97 14.28
C LEU A 30 10.00 4.91 13.64
N ARG A 31 10.85 5.91 13.90
CA ARG A 31 12.24 5.91 13.43
C ARG A 31 12.99 4.68 13.92
N PHE A 32 12.91 4.42 15.23
CA PHE A 32 13.52 3.24 15.86
C PHE A 32 13.02 1.93 15.22
N CYS A 33 11.71 1.82 14.95
CA CYS A 33 11.15 0.65 14.29
C CYS A 33 11.70 0.44 12.88
N MET A 34 11.90 1.52 12.11
CA MET A 34 12.48 1.46 10.76
C MET A 34 13.95 1.05 10.81
N ASP A 35 14.73 1.64 11.73
CA ASP A 35 16.15 1.31 11.93
C ASP A 35 16.33 -0.17 12.30
N GLU A 36 15.49 -0.70 13.19
CA GLU A 36 15.50 -2.11 13.56
C GLU A 36 15.17 -3.04 12.39
N GLN A 37 14.27 -2.63 11.48
CA GLN A 37 13.96 -3.42 10.29
C GLN A 37 15.14 -3.47 9.33
N GLU A 38 15.78 -2.33 9.08
CA GLU A 38 16.97 -2.24 8.23
C GLU A 38 18.13 -3.06 8.81
N GLU A 39 18.39 -2.94 10.12
CA GLU A 39 19.45 -3.68 10.80
C GLU A 39 19.23 -5.20 10.75
N LYS A 40 17.98 -5.68 10.87
CA LYS A 40 17.64 -7.10 10.72
C LYS A 40 17.90 -7.61 9.31
N LEU A 41 17.60 -6.81 8.28
CA LEU A 41 17.91 -7.17 6.90
C LEU A 41 19.43 -7.22 6.68
N ARG A 42 20.15 -6.21 7.19
CA ARG A 42 21.60 -6.11 7.11
C ARG A 42 22.30 -7.29 7.77
N LYS A 43 21.87 -7.70 8.97
CA LYS A 43 22.40 -8.89 9.69
C LYS A 43 22.25 -10.19 8.89
N ASN A 44 21.25 -10.27 8.01
CA ASN A 44 21.02 -11.42 7.13
C ASN A 44 21.73 -11.29 5.76
N GLY A 45 22.56 -10.25 5.57
CA GLY A 45 23.22 -9.95 4.31
C GLY A 45 22.24 -9.57 3.20
N ILE A 46 21.10 -8.98 3.56
CA ILE A 46 20.04 -8.56 2.63
C ILE A 46 19.93 -7.04 2.68
N SER A 47 19.88 -6.40 1.52
CA SER A 47 19.44 -5.01 1.39
C SER A 47 18.07 -4.96 0.71
N MET A 48 17.25 -4.00 1.10
CA MET A 48 15.92 -3.78 0.54
C MET A 48 15.83 -2.38 -0.05
N ARG A 49 15.32 -2.29 -1.27
CA ARG A 49 14.85 -1.04 -1.86
C ARG A 49 13.34 -1.09 -1.93
N GLU A 50 12.70 -0.05 -1.42
CA GLU A 50 11.26 0.09 -1.40
C GLU A 50 10.89 1.38 -2.13
N GLU A 51 9.92 1.30 -3.04
CA GLU A 51 9.44 2.42 -3.86
C GLU A 51 7.91 2.40 -3.87
N TYR A 52 7.32 3.59 -3.88
CA TYR A 52 5.88 3.81 -3.97
C TYR A 52 5.54 4.56 -5.26
N VAL A 53 4.68 3.97 -6.09
CA VAL A 53 4.19 4.59 -7.32
C VAL A 53 2.94 5.40 -7.01
N PHE A 54 2.98 6.68 -7.37
CA PHE A 54 1.85 7.59 -7.19
C PHE A 54 0.96 7.54 -8.42
N ASP A 55 -0.32 7.31 -8.18
CA ASP A 55 -1.39 7.46 -9.17
C ASP A 55 -2.20 8.70 -8.80
N ASP A 56 -2.50 9.54 -9.78
CA ASP A 56 -3.31 10.75 -9.62
C ASP A 56 -4.79 10.41 -9.40
N GLU A 57 -5.23 9.22 -9.85
CA GLU A 57 -6.59 8.70 -9.65
C GLU A 57 -6.71 7.86 -8.36
N ALA A 58 -5.62 7.74 -7.57
CA ALA A 58 -5.61 6.95 -6.35
C ALA A 58 -6.69 7.40 -5.34
N VAL A 59 -7.40 6.43 -4.75
CA VAL A 59 -8.28 6.72 -3.63
C VAL A 59 -7.43 7.19 -2.45
N THR A 60 -7.74 8.40 -1.98
CA THR A 60 -7.08 9.02 -0.85
C THR A 60 -8.11 9.52 0.14
N GLY A 61 -7.74 9.59 1.41
CA GLY A 61 -8.61 10.16 2.41
C GLY A 61 -7.97 10.27 3.78
N THR A 62 -8.71 10.92 4.68
CA THR A 62 -8.31 11.08 6.07
C THR A 62 -9.48 10.74 6.96
N VAL A 63 -9.24 9.91 7.97
CA VAL A 63 -10.22 9.56 9.00
C VAL A 63 -9.70 10.08 10.34
N GLU A 64 -10.53 10.81 11.06
CA GLU A 64 -10.22 11.19 12.43
C GLU A 64 -10.39 9.96 13.34
N ALA A 65 -9.27 9.41 13.82
CA ALA A 65 -9.23 8.20 14.64
C ALA A 65 -9.46 8.52 16.12
N SER A 66 -9.04 9.71 16.57
CA SER A 66 -9.24 10.17 17.94
C SER A 66 -9.58 11.65 17.94
N PRO A 67 -10.87 11.99 18.16
CA PRO A 67 -11.27 13.38 18.27
C PRO A 67 -10.71 14.00 19.53
N LYS A 68 -10.37 15.29 19.44
CA LYS A 68 -9.93 16.08 20.59
C LYS A 68 -10.99 16.01 21.69
N ASN A 69 -10.57 15.75 22.92
CA ASN A 69 -11.42 15.83 24.09
C ASN A 69 -10.73 16.67 25.18
N ASN A 70 -11.46 17.02 26.23
CA ASN A 70 -10.92 17.86 27.31
C ASN A 70 -9.79 17.19 28.13
N ARG A 71 -9.55 15.88 27.95
CA ARG A 71 -8.51 15.12 28.67
C ARG A 71 -7.22 14.95 27.87
N THR A 72 -7.29 14.99 26.53
CA THR A 72 -6.12 14.79 25.65
C THR A 72 -6.00 15.94 24.67
N PRO A 73 -4.90 16.73 24.71
CA PRO A 73 -4.69 17.83 23.78
C PRO A 73 -4.33 17.37 22.36
N PHE A 74 -4.25 16.06 22.14
CA PHE A 74 -3.85 15.43 20.89
C PHE A 74 -5.07 15.00 20.08
N ARG A 75 -4.96 15.18 18.77
CA ARG A 75 -5.86 14.64 17.75
C ARG A 75 -5.13 13.54 16.99
N GLY A 76 -5.75 12.37 16.87
CA GLY A 76 -5.26 11.27 16.03
C GLY A 76 -5.97 11.28 14.69
N VAL A 77 -5.22 11.37 13.59
CA VAL A 77 -5.76 11.30 12.23
C VAL A 77 -5.07 10.19 11.47
N THR A 78 -5.83 9.28 10.87
CA THR A 78 -5.30 8.28 9.95
C THR A 78 -5.49 8.78 8.53
N ALA A 79 -4.39 9.07 7.84
CA ALA A 79 -4.39 9.34 6.41
C ALA A 79 -4.15 8.03 5.66
N TYR A 80 -4.92 7.78 4.61
CA TYR A 80 -4.75 6.61 3.76
C TYR A 80 -4.65 6.99 2.29
N ARG A 81 -3.88 6.20 1.54
CA ARG A 81 -3.66 6.37 0.11
C ARG A 81 -3.47 5.02 -0.56
N GLU A 82 -4.16 4.79 -1.66
CA GLU A 82 -3.86 3.70 -2.56
C GLU A 82 -2.61 4.00 -3.38
N THR A 83 -1.73 2.99 -3.48
CA THR A 83 -0.45 3.11 -4.18
C THR A 83 0.04 1.72 -4.58
N VAL A 84 0.96 1.65 -5.54
CA VAL A 84 1.67 0.40 -5.84
C VAL A 84 3.00 0.44 -5.12
N ARG A 85 3.19 -0.52 -4.21
CA ARG A 85 4.45 -0.72 -3.50
C ARG A 85 5.34 -1.71 -4.24
N ILE A 86 6.53 -1.28 -4.60
CA ILE A 86 7.57 -2.09 -5.23
C ILE A 86 8.66 -2.34 -4.19
N ARG A 87 9.00 -3.62 -3.97
CA ARG A 87 10.10 -4.03 -3.09
C ARG A 87 11.06 -4.93 -3.84
N ASP A 88 12.31 -4.49 -3.90
CA ASP A 88 13.43 -5.25 -4.41
C ASP A 88 14.39 -5.63 -3.28
N PHE A 89 14.64 -6.93 -3.12
CA PHE A 89 15.59 -7.44 -2.15
C PHE A 89 16.85 -7.91 -2.88
N TYR A 90 18.01 -7.59 -2.31
CA TYR A 90 19.32 -7.92 -2.85
C TYR A 90 20.15 -8.65 -1.82
N ARG A 91 21.03 -9.54 -2.29
CA ARG A 91 22.11 -10.14 -1.51
C ARG A 91 23.40 -9.90 -2.26
N GLY A 92 24.21 -8.95 -1.79
CA GLY A 92 25.26 -8.33 -2.62
C GLY A 92 24.65 -7.70 -3.86
N ASP A 93 25.23 -7.98 -5.03
CA ASP A 93 24.76 -7.41 -6.31
C ASP A 93 23.59 -8.19 -6.94
N LYS A 94 23.25 -9.37 -6.40
CA LYS A 94 22.19 -10.21 -6.96
C LYS A 94 20.84 -9.85 -6.36
N ARG A 95 19.88 -9.47 -7.22
CA ARG A 95 18.47 -9.34 -6.84
C ARG A 95 17.87 -10.73 -6.55
N ILE A 96 17.39 -10.95 -5.33
CA ILE A 96 16.82 -12.23 -4.88
C ILE A 96 15.29 -12.27 -4.96
N LEU A 97 14.63 -11.12 -4.84
CA LEU A 97 13.19 -11.02 -4.89
C LEU A 97 12.78 -9.67 -5.44
N HIS A 98 11.83 -9.67 -6.36
CA HIS A 98 11.12 -8.49 -6.83
C HIS A 98 9.64 -8.70 -6.53
N ARG A 99 9.01 -7.73 -5.87
CA ARG A 99 7.58 -7.78 -5.54
C ARG A 99 6.93 -6.44 -5.82
N ARG A 100 5.95 -6.45 -6.73
CA ARG A 100 5.07 -5.32 -7.01
C ARG A 100 3.69 -5.67 -6.47
N SER A 101 3.17 -4.85 -5.56
CA SER A 101 1.87 -5.09 -4.92
C SER A 101 1.04 -3.82 -4.82
N PRO A 102 -0.20 -3.78 -5.34
CA PRO A 102 -1.16 -2.74 -4.99
C PRO A 102 -1.48 -2.81 -3.49
N VAL A 103 -1.32 -1.69 -2.80
CA VAL A 103 -1.54 -1.57 -1.37
C VAL A 103 -2.29 -0.29 -1.04
N THR A 104 -3.06 -0.32 0.04
CA THR A 104 -3.49 0.89 0.72
C THR A 104 -2.49 1.19 1.82
N PHE A 105 -1.76 2.29 1.69
CA PHE A 105 -0.87 2.79 2.71
C PHE A 105 -1.67 3.59 3.75
N HIS A 106 -1.45 3.30 5.03
CA HIS A 106 -2.06 3.99 6.15
C HIS A 106 -0.97 4.64 7.00
N ALA A 107 -1.12 5.92 7.28
CA ALA A 107 -0.28 6.69 8.21
C ALA A 107 -1.14 7.24 9.34
N THR A 108 -0.83 6.83 10.56
CA THR A 108 -1.41 7.43 11.77
C THR A 108 -0.59 8.65 12.13
N ILE A 109 -1.26 9.79 12.19
CA ILE A 109 -0.69 11.11 12.43
C ILE A 109 -1.22 11.59 13.76
N VAL A 110 -0.30 11.91 14.66
CA VAL A 110 -0.63 12.62 15.88
C VAL A 110 -0.45 14.10 15.59
N ASP A 111 -1.49 14.87 15.86
CA ASP A 111 -1.48 16.32 15.74
C ASP A 111 -1.87 16.94 17.08
N ARG A 112 -1.20 18.03 17.45
CA ARG A 112 -1.54 18.82 18.63
C ARG A 112 -1.69 20.25 18.18
N GLU A 113 -2.94 20.62 17.88
CA GLU A 113 -3.33 21.99 17.57
C GLU A 113 -3.04 22.87 18.79
N GLY A 114 -2.31 23.97 18.60
CA GLY A 114 -1.85 24.82 19.70
C GLY A 114 -0.67 24.26 20.51
N SER A 115 0.01 23.18 20.08
CA SER A 115 1.26 22.69 20.71
C SER A 115 2.33 23.78 20.86
N ARG A 116 2.34 24.72 19.90
CA ARG A 116 3.19 25.91 19.89
C ARG A 116 2.83 26.93 20.98
N ASP A 117 1.58 26.95 21.41
CA ASP A 117 1.05 27.93 22.37
C ASP A 117 0.95 27.38 23.80
N VAL A 118 1.56 26.22 24.04
CA VAL A 118 1.57 25.58 25.36
C VAL A 118 2.65 26.25 26.20
N THR A 119 2.27 26.64 27.41
CA THR A 119 3.22 27.07 28.43
C THR A 119 4.05 25.88 28.91
N VAL A 120 5.36 25.99 28.77
CA VAL A 120 6.36 24.99 29.15
C VAL A 120 7.49 25.65 29.93
N ASN A 121 8.20 24.86 30.73
CA ASN A 121 9.38 25.35 31.43
C ASN A 121 10.60 25.13 30.55
N CYS A 122 11.44 26.15 30.40
CA CYS A 122 12.70 26.05 29.66
C CYS A 122 13.58 24.95 30.28
N PRO A 123 13.99 23.93 29.51
CA PRO A 123 14.83 22.85 30.05
C PRO A 123 16.21 23.32 30.54
N ASN A 124 16.71 24.45 30.04
CA ASN A 124 18.03 24.97 30.42
C ASN A 124 18.00 25.84 31.68
N CYS A 125 17.00 26.71 31.84
CA CYS A 125 16.98 27.71 32.94
C CYS A 125 15.72 27.66 33.82
N GLY A 126 14.74 26.83 33.50
CA GLY A 126 13.48 26.72 34.24
C GLY A 126 12.47 27.85 33.99
N ASN A 127 12.80 28.87 33.19
CA ASN A 127 11.89 29.97 32.89
C ASN A 127 10.61 29.47 32.21
N VAL A 128 9.45 29.94 32.68
CA VAL A 128 8.15 29.61 32.11
C VAL A 128 7.96 30.41 30.82
N THR A 129 7.77 29.73 29.70
CA THR A 129 7.61 30.37 28.39
C THR A 129 6.71 29.55 27.46
N MET A 130 6.38 30.08 26.29
CA MET A 130 5.62 29.34 25.28
C MET A 130 6.54 28.39 24.52
N ALA A 131 6.03 27.21 24.18
CA ALA A 131 6.75 26.22 23.39
C ALA A 131 7.34 26.82 22.10
N SER A 132 6.56 27.60 21.34
CA SER A 132 7.03 28.31 20.13
C SER A 132 8.24 29.20 20.37
N LYS A 133 8.30 29.88 21.53
CA LYS A 133 9.40 30.80 21.87
C LYS A 133 10.70 30.07 22.15
N LEU A 134 10.67 28.78 22.47
CA LEU A 134 11.90 28.01 22.65
C LEU A 134 12.62 27.74 21.33
N GLU A 135 11.92 27.72 20.18
CA GLU A 135 12.56 27.64 18.86
C GLU A 135 13.31 28.94 18.49
N GLU A 136 12.66 30.08 18.77
CA GLU A 136 13.19 31.42 18.55
C GLU A 136 14.26 31.83 19.58
N GLY A 137 14.43 31.05 20.66
CA GLY A 137 15.35 31.32 21.77
C GLY A 137 14.60 31.70 23.04
N CYS A 138 14.92 31.02 24.15
CA CYS A 138 14.28 31.29 25.44
C CYS A 138 14.39 32.79 25.81
N PRO A 139 13.29 33.46 26.18
CA PRO A 139 13.30 34.90 26.49
C PRO A 139 14.22 35.29 27.67
N TYR A 140 14.61 34.33 28.50
CA TYR A 140 15.45 34.58 29.67
C TYR A 140 16.92 34.23 29.42
N CYS A 141 17.22 33.00 29.00
CA CYS A 141 18.61 32.54 28.84
C CYS A 141 19.10 32.51 27.38
N GLY A 142 18.26 32.88 26.41
CA GLY A 142 18.61 32.87 24.98
C GLY A 142 18.85 31.48 24.39
N THR A 143 18.63 30.41 25.14
CA THR A 143 18.88 29.05 24.62
C THR A 143 17.82 28.68 23.60
N HIS A 144 18.29 28.31 22.42
CA HIS A 144 17.46 27.79 21.34
C HIS A 144 17.29 26.28 21.49
N PHE A 145 16.05 25.83 21.42
CA PHE A 145 15.72 24.43 21.34
C PHE A 145 15.26 24.14 19.93
N ALA A 146 15.98 23.26 19.24
CA ALA A 146 15.48 22.66 18.02
C ALA A 146 14.34 21.71 18.41
N MET A 147 13.13 22.26 18.55
CA MET A 147 11.93 21.47 18.78
C MET A 147 11.43 20.88 17.46
N SER A 148 12.30 20.13 16.79
CA SER A 148 11.90 19.34 15.64
C SER A 148 10.69 18.49 16.01
N GLU A 149 10.60 17.98 17.24
CA GLU A 149 9.50 17.18 17.79
C GLU A 149 8.16 17.92 18.01
N LEU A 150 7.92 19.07 17.36
CA LEU A 150 6.59 19.67 17.30
C LEU A 150 5.66 18.88 16.36
N TYR A 151 4.42 18.70 16.83
CA TYR A 151 3.35 18.09 16.07
C TYR A 151 2.96 18.97 14.86
N PRO A 152 2.44 18.39 13.77
CA PRO A 152 2.06 16.99 13.58
C PRO A 152 3.22 16.07 13.17
N ARG A 153 3.16 14.79 13.60
CA ARG A 153 4.10 13.72 13.22
C ARG A 153 3.39 12.41 12.93
N ILE A 154 3.94 11.62 12.01
CA ILE A 154 3.51 10.24 11.76
C ILE A 154 4.03 9.37 12.89
N SER A 155 3.12 8.77 13.67
CA SER A 155 3.45 7.90 14.79
C SER A 155 3.57 6.43 14.39
N SER A 156 2.80 6.01 13.40
CA SER A 156 2.84 4.65 12.87
C SER A 156 2.39 4.63 11.42
N CYS A 157 2.90 3.67 10.67
CA CYS A 157 2.44 3.43 9.31
C CYS A 157 2.37 1.93 9.03
N TYR A 158 1.43 1.52 8.17
CA TYR A 158 1.30 0.15 7.71
C TYR A 158 0.67 0.10 6.32
N CYS A 159 0.92 -0.98 5.59
CA CYS A 159 0.28 -1.25 4.31
C CYS A 159 -0.72 -2.40 4.47
N THR A 160 -1.92 -2.23 3.97
CA THR A 160 -2.86 -3.33 3.74
C THR A 160 -2.83 -3.69 2.26
N ASN A 161 -2.70 -4.97 1.92
CA ASN A 161 -2.86 -5.38 0.53
C ASN A 161 -4.32 -5.17 0.13
N ASP A 162 -4.52 -4.72 -1.11
CA ASP A 162 -5.87 -4.57 -1.63
C ASP A 162 -6.56 -5.95 -1.69
N ILE A 163 -7.88 -5.99 -1.48
CA ILE A 163 -8.67 -7.22 -1.40
C ILE A 163 -8.56 -8.00 -2.73
N ILE A 164 -8.37 -7.26 -3.83
CA ILE A 164 -8.14 -7.80 -5.18
C ILE A 164 -6.86 -8.67 -5.23
N GLU A 165 -5.81 -8.30 -4.49
CA GLU A 165 -4.59 -9.12 -4.37
C GLU A 165 -4.80 -10.40 -3.54
N ARG A 166 -5.71 -10.39 -2.54
CA ARG A 166 -6.11 -11.62 -1.82
C ARG A 166 -6.82 -12.61 -2.74
N PHE A 167 -7.55 -12.10 -3.72
CA PHE A 167 -8.10 -12.89 -4.83
C PHE A 167 -7.16 -12.92 -6.04
N GLY A 168 -5.84 -12.93 -5.81
CA GLY A 168 -4.77 -13.14 -6.79
C GLY A 168 -4.78 -14.51 -7.50
N PHE A 169 -5.97 -15.02 -7.80
CA PHE A 169 -6.26 -16.03 -8.81
C PHE A 169 -5.98 -15.52 -10.23
N ASP A 170 -5.74 -14.22 -10.44
CA ASP A 170 -5.99 -13.66 -11.76
C ASP A 170 -4.97 -14.11 -12.83
N GLU A 171 -3.66 -13.89 -12.68
CA GLU A 171 -2.72 -14.12 -13.81
C GLU A 171 -2.21 -15.56 -13.97
N ARG A 172 -1.99 -16.26 -12.86
CA ARG A 172 -1.54 -17.66 -12.90
C ARG A 172 -2.70 -18.59 -13.18
N LEU A 173 -3.88 -18.28 -12.65
CA LEU A 173 -5.06 -19.09 -12.85
C LEU A 173 -5.80 -18.76 -14.13
N LYS A 174 -5.79 -17.51 -14.63
CA LYS A 174 -6.10 -17.24 -16.05
C LYS A 174 -5.22 -18.09 -16.94
N ARG A 175 -3.89 -18.01 -16.83
CA ARG A 175 -2.98 -18.84 -17.66
C ARG A 175 -3.21 -20.34 -17.51
N MET A 176 -3.54 -20.83 -16.31
CA MET A 176 -3.90 -22.23 -16.08
C MET A 176 -5.22 -22.58 -16.78
N PHE A 177 -6.27 -21.77 -16.62
CA PHE A 177 -7.55 -21.96 -17.30
C PHE A 177 -7.42 -21.85 -18.81
N THR A 178 -6.63 -20.91 -19.34
CA THR A 178 -6.38 -20.81 -20.79
C THR A 178 -5.68 -22.06 -21.31
N ARG A 179 -4.68 -22.59 -20.58
CA ARG A 179 -4.01 -23.85 -20.96
C ARG A 179 -4.98 -25.04 -20.92
N ILE A 180 -5.80 -25.14 -19.88
CA ILE A 180 -6.83 -26.19 -19.76
C ILE A 180 -7.82 -26.09 -20.92
N ALA A 181 -8.31 -24.88 -21.23
CA ALA A 181 -9.25 -24.65 -22.32
C ALA A 181 -8.65 -25.02 -23.69
N ILE A 182 -7.38 -24.68 -23.96
CA ILE A 182 -6.69 -25.06 -25.20
C ILE A 182 -6.57 -26.59 -25.31
N VAL A 183 -6.19 -27.28 -24.23
CA VAL A 183 -6.09 -28.75 -24.23
C VAL A 183 -7.45 -29.38 -24.50
N LEU A 184 -8.51 -28.92 -23.82
CA LEU A 184 -9.87 -29.40 -24.06
C LEU A 184 -10.34 -29.15 -25.50
N PHE A 185 -10.01 -27.98 -26.07
CA PHE A 185 -10.33 -27.65 -27.45
C PHE A 185 -9.60 -28.55 -28.47
N LEU A 186 -8.32 -28.86 -28.24
CA LEU A 186 -7.56 -29.79 -29.08
C LEU A 186 -8.09 -31.22 -28.97
N VAL A 187 -8.49 -31.67 -27.77
CA VAL A 187 -9.14 -32.97 -27.58
C VAL A 187 -10.48 -33.03 -28.31
N PHE A 188 -11.27 -31.96 -28.27
CA PHE A 188 -12.52 -31.85 -29.02
C PHE A 188 -12.30 -31.90 -30.55
N LEU A 189 -11.29 -31.18 -31.06
CA LEU A 189 -10.92 -31.27 -32.48
C LEU A 189 -10.47 -32.68 -32.87
N ALA A 190 -9.68 -33.35 -32.03
CA ALA A 190 -9.28 -34.74 -32.28
C ALA A 190 -10.49 -35.71 -32.29
N LEU A 191 -11.44 -35.53 -31.38
CA LEU A 191 -12.67 -36.33 -31.31
C LEU A 191 -13.58 -36.09 -32.51
N THR A 192 -13.74 -34.85 -32.97
CA THR A 192 -14.54 -34.53 -34.17
C THR A 192 -13.89 -35.06 -35.45
N ILE A 193 -12.57 -34.99 -35.58
CA ILE A 193 -11.83 -35.58 -36.71
C ILE A 193 -11.93 -37.11 -36.67
N TRP A 194 -11.86 -37.73 -35.49
CA TRP A 194 -12.04 -39.17 -35.32
C TRP A 194 -13.48 -39.61 -35.66
N GLN A 195 -14.47 -38.85 -35.22
CA GLN A 195 -15.90 -39.07 -35.53
C GLN A 195 -16.21 -38.87 -37.00
N ASN A 196 -15.58 -37.92 -37.69
CA ASN A 196 -15.75 -37.72 -39.12
C ASN A 196 -15.08 -38.82 -39.97
N ARG A 197 -14.14 -39.57 -39.38
CA ARG A 197 -13.39 -40.64 -40.07
C ARG A 197 -13.98 -42.04 -39.82
N ASN A 198 -14.74 -42.22 -38.74
CA ASN A 198 -15.50 -43.42 -38.44
C ASN A 198 -17.00 -43.12 -38.59
N GLU A 199 -17.62 -43.55 -39.69
CA GLU A 199 -19.04 -43.32 -39.99
C GLU A 199 -20.01 -44.00 -39.01
N ASP A 200 -19.52 -44.91 -38.16
CA ASP A 200 -20.33 -45.67 -37.21
C ASP A 200 -20.23 -45.14 -35.77
N LEU A 201 -20.78 -43.95 -35.49
CA LEU A 201 -20.96 -43.47 -34.12
C LEU A 201 -22.39 -43.75 -33.61
N PRO A 202 -22.56 -44.21 -32.36
CA PRO A 202 -23.88 -44.47 -31.81
C PRO A 202 -24.67 -43.16 -31.63
N LEU A 203 -25.97 -43.23 -31.96
CA LEU A 203 -26.91 -42.12 -32.09
C LEU A 203 -26.83 -41.08 -30.94
N TRP A 204 -26.55 -41.53 -29.72
CA TRP A 204 -26.46 -40.67 -28.53
C TRP A 204 -25.31 -39.66 -28.60
N ALA A 205 -24.19 -39.99 -29.25
CA ALA A 205 -23.04 -39.09 -29.39
C ALA A 205 -23.30 -37.99 -30.44
N ALA A 206 -24.04 -38.31 -31.51
CA ALA A 206 -24.49 -37.33 -32.50
C ALA A 206 -25.48 -36.33 -31.91
N VAL A 207 -26.42 -36.80 -31.06
CA VAL A 207 -27.38 -35.93 -30.37
C VAL A 207 -26.68 -34.96 -29.43
N LEU A 208 -25.67 -35.41 -28.67
CA LEU A 208 -24.91 -34.53 -27.79
C LEU A 208 -24.13 -33.45 -28.57
N ALA A 209 -23.55 -33.80 -29.72
CA ALA A 209 -22.86 -32.83 -30.58
C ALA A 209 -23.81 -31.76 -31.13
N ILE A 210 -25.01 -32.16 -31.58
CA ILE A 210 -26.03 -31.23 -32.11
C ILE A 210 -26.56 -30.29 -31.01
N VAL A 211 -26.89 -30.83 -29.84
CA VAL A 211 -27.37 -30.02 -28.70
C VAL A 211 -26.30 -29.01 -28.27
N PHE A 212 -25.03 -29.41 -28.28
CA PHE A 212 -23.93 -28.52 -27.92
C PHE A 212 -23.68 -27.44 -28.99
N GLN A 213 -23.76 -27.77 -30.28
CA GLN A 213 -23.67 -26.78 -31.37
C GLN A 213 -24.83 -25.77 -31.33
N ALA A 214 -26.05 -26.21 -31.04
CA ALA A 214 -27.20 -25.33 -30.86
C ALA A 214 -27.02 -24.38 -29.66
N GLY A 215 -26.46 -24.87 -28.56
CA GLY A 215 -26.11 -24.06 -27.37
C GLY A 215 -25.04 -23.01 -27.65
N LEU A 216 -24.04 -23.33 -28.48
CA LEU A 216 -22.98 -22.41 -28.88
C LEU A 216 -23.48 -21.29 -29.80
N MET A 217 -24.37 -21.62 -30.75
CA MET A 217 -25.00 -20.62 -31.63
C MET A 217 -25.89 -19.65 -30.84
N THR A 218 -26.63 -20.13 -29.85
CA THR A 218 -27.47 -19.29 -28.99
C THR A 218 -26.64 -18.43 -28.03
N ALA A 219 -25.50 -18.91 -27.54
CA ALA A 219 -24.56 -18.12 -26.73
C ALA A 219 -23.83 -17.05 -27.55
N MET A 220 -23.54 -17.31 -28.84
CA MET A 220 -22.93 -16.33 -29.74
C MET A 220 -23.92 -15.22 -30.13
N THR A 221 -25.21 -15.52 -30.30
CA THR A 221 -26.21 -14.49 -30.62
C THR A 221 -26.52 -13.55 -29.45
N THR A 222 -26.41 -14.01 -28.20
CA THR A 222 -26.61 -13.17 -27.01
C THR A 222 -25.40 -12.31 -26.64
N LEU A 223 -24.23 -12.58 -27.23
CA LEU A 223 -22.99 -11.80 -27.05
C LEU A 223 -22.84 -10.65 -28.07
N VAL A 224 -23.68 -10.61 -29.11
CA VAL A 224 -23.63 -9.63 -30.21
C VAL A 224 -24.77 -8.59 -30.13
N THR A 225 -25.68 -8.73 -29.16
CA THR A 225 -26.71 -7.73 -28.78
C THR A 225 -26.35 -7.07 -27.47
#